data_AF-A0A956YHK7-F1
#
_entry.id   AF-A0A956YHK7-F1
#
_cell.length_a   1.000
_cell.length_b   1.000
_cell.length_c   1.000
_cell.angle_alpha   90.00
_cell.angle_beta   90.00
_cell.angle_gamma   90.00
#
_symmetry.space_group_name_H-M   'P 1'
#
loop_
_entity.id
_entity.type
_entity.pdbx_description
1 polymer ?
#
loop_
_entity_poly.entity_id
_entity_poly.type
_entity_poly.pdbx_seq_one_letter_code
_entity_poly.pdbx_strand_id
1 'polypeptide(L)'
;GLASILITSLDIALPYTLFFAFDLPLSLTVAVLINVAVGLVTTPPTAPGELGIFEAAVFFVLAQVGQTAVLGTAVIISYAIIFHLCTLLPKLVLGGLAAVQTNWSWQQLNEPTDRSSTF
;
A
#
# COMPACT_ATOMS: atom_id res chain seq x y z
N GLY A 1 14.40 9.72 -13.03
CA GLY A 1 14.23 10.73 -14.09
C GLY A 1 12.76 10.88 -14.42
N LEU A 2 12.27 10.24 -15.48
CA LEU A 2 10.85 10.29 -15.90
C LEU A 2 9.98 9.22 -15.23
N ALA A 3 10.46 7.98 -15.16
CA ALA A 3 9.72 6.88 -14.54
C ALA A 3 9.33 7.17 -13.09
N SER A 4 10.26 7.70 -12.29
CA SER A 4 9.99 8.09 -10.89
C SER A 4 8.87 9.14 -10.79
N ILE A 5 8.88 10.15 -11.68
CA ILE A 5 7.84 11.19 -11.69
C ILE A 5 6.48 10.58 -12.04
N LEU A 6 6.44 9.71 -13.04
CA LEU A 6 5.21 9.03 -13.45
C LEU A 6 4.66 8.15 -12.32
N ILE A 7 5.53 7.36 -11.68
CA ILE A 7 5.15 6.51 -10.55
C ILE A 7 4.60 7.36 -9.42
N THR A 8 5.33 8.39 -8.97
CA THR A 8 4.87 9.26 -7.89
C THR A 8 3.58 10.00 -8.25
N SER A 9 3.41 10.39 -9.51
CA SER A 9 2.17 11.04 -9.97
C SER A 9 0.98 10.08 -9.91
N LEU A 10 1.17 8.83 -10.34
CA LEU A 10 0.14 7.79 -10.27
C LEU A 10 -0.20 7.43 -8.81
N ASP A 11 0.83 7.39 -7.96
CA ASP A 11 0.71 7.11 -6.52
C ASP A 11 -0.12 8.19 -5.82
N ILE A 12 0.07 9.47 -6.14
CA ILE A 12 -0.74 10.60 -5.63
C ILE A 12 -2.12 10.65 -6.29
N ALA A 13 -2.22 10.30 -7.57
CA ALA A 13 -3.49 10.32 -8.29
C ALA A 13 -4.49 9.32 -7.70
N LEU A 14 -4.02 8.18 -7.21
CA LEU A 14 -4.87 7.12 -6.65
C LEU A 14 -5.68 7.56 -5.40
N PRO A 15 -5.07 8.09 -4.31
CA PRO A 15 -5.84 8.59 -3.17
C PRO A 15 -6.74 9.78 -3.56
N TYR A 16 -6.31 10.62 -4.52
CA TYR A 16 -7.12 11.74 -4.99
C TYR A 16 -8.34 11.31 -5.80
N THR A 17 -8.24 10.30 -6.67
CA THR A 17 -9.40 9.74 -7.39
C THR A 17 -10.38 9.07 -6.44
N LEU A 18 -9.87 8.42 -5.39
CA LEU A 18 -10.71 7.85 -4.34
C LEU A 18 -11.48 8.92 -3.54
N PHE A 19 -10.95 10.14 -3.37
CA PHE A 19 -11.73 11.22 -2.78
C PHE A 19 -13.02 11.48 -3.56
N PHE A 20 -12.96 11.50 -4.90
CA PHE A 20 -14.16 11.64 -5.72
C PHE A 20 -15.09 10.42 -5.62
N ALA A 21 -14.55 9.21 -5.54
CA ALA A 21 -15.34 7.99 -5.42
C ALA A 21 -16.14 7.92 -4.10
N PHE A 22 -15.61 8.53 -3.04
CA PHE A 22 -16.21 8.58 -1.71
C PHE A 22 -16.90 9.93 -1.40
N ASP A 23 -17.00 10.84 -2.37
CA ASP A 23 -17.55 12.20 -2.22
C ASP A 23 -16.91 13.00 -1.07
N LEU A 24 -15.59 12.90 -0.95
CA LEU A 24 -14.81 13.56 0.09
C LEU A 24 -14.39 14.97 -0.38
N PRO A 25 -14.78 16.05 0.32
CA PRO A 25 -14.45 17.43 -0.06
C PRO A 25 -13.01 17.80 0.33
N LEU A 26 -12.04 17.00 -0.12
CA LEU A 26 -10.63 17.12 0.24
C LEU A 26 -9.80 17.63 -0.94
N SER A 27 -8.78 18.44 -0.65
CA SER A 27 -7.92 19.02 -1.67
C SER A 27 -6.80 18.05 -2.10
N LEU A 28 -6.20 18.32 -3.27
CA LEU A 28 -5.04 17.59 -3.76
C LEU A 28 -3.87 17.59 -2.74
N THR A 29 -3.71 18.69 -1.99
CA THR A 29 -2.68 18.79 -0.95
C THR A 29 -2.86 17.72 0.13
N VAL A 30 -4.10 17.40 0.51
CA VAL A 30 -4.38 16.33 1.48
C VAL A 30 -4.03 14.96 0.88
N ALA A 31 -4.31 14.72 -0.40
CA ALA A 31 -3.92 13.48 -1.09
C ALA A 31 -2.40 13.30 -1.09
N VAL A 32 -1.64 14.36 -1.39
CA VAL A 32 -0.17 14.35 -1.32
C VAL A 32 0.32 14.06 0.09
N LEU A 33 -0.26 14.70 1.11
CA LEU A 33 0.12 14.46 2.51
C LEU A 33 -0.15 13.02 2.94
N ILE A 34 -1.29 12.45 2.58
CA ILE A 34 -1.60 11.04 2.82
C ILE A 34 -0.56 10.15 2.12
N ASN A 35 -0.24 10.41 0.85
CA ASN A 35 0.74 9.62 0.10
C ASN A 35 2.11 9.62 0.77
N VAL A 36 2.58 10.80 1.21
CA VAL A 36 3.87 10.94 1.91
C VAL A 36 3.85 10.24 3.26
N ALA A 37 2.79 10.39 4.04
CA ALA A 37 2.67 9.75 5.36
C ALA A 37 2.65 8.23 5.24
N VAL A 38 1.85 7.69 4.31
CA VAL A 38 1.79 6.26 4.00
C VAL A 38 3.17 5.78 3.56
N GLY A 39 3.79 6.42 2.58
CA GLY A 39 5.13 6.03 2.10
C GLY A 39 6.18 6.03 3.22
N LEU A 40 6.10 6.95 4.18
CA LEU A 40 7.01 7.00 5.31
C LEU A 40 6.84 5.80 6.26
N VAL A 41 5.60 5.43 6.60
CA VAL A 41 5.34 4.34 7.55
C VAL A 41 5.51 2.95 6.93
N THR A 42 5.39 2.83 5.61
CA THR A 42 5.53 1.56 4.88
C THR A 42 6.95 1.32 4.37
N THR A 43 7.82 2.34 4.36
CA THR A 43 9.25 2.17 4.06
C THR A 43 9.93 1.13 4.96
N PRO A 44 9.77 1.18 6.31
CA PRO A 44 10.18 0.08 7.15
C PRO A 44 9.21 -1.11 7.04
N PRO A 45 9.69 -2.36 7.02
CA PRO A 45 8.84 -3.55 7.07
C PRO A 45 8.24 -3.69 8.48
N THR A 46 7.16 -2.96 8.74
CA THR A 46 6.57 -2.79 10.08
C THR A 46 5.52 -3.85 10.41
N ALA A 47 4.78 -4.33 9.42
CA ALA A 47 3.76 -5.35 9.59
C ALA A 47 3.56 -6.17 8.30
N PRO A 48 3.15 -7.45 8.39
CA PRO A 48 2.76 -8.23 7.22
C PRO A 48 1.64 -7.53 6.45
N GLY A 49 1.91 -7.19 5.19
CA GLY A 49 0.94 -6.52 4.32
C GLY A 49 0.48 -5.15 4.82
N GLU A 50 1.26 -4.48 5.68
CA GLU A 50 0.99 -3.09 6.14
C GLU A 50 -0.38 -2.91 6.84
N LEU A 51 -0.99 -4.01 7.30
CA LEU A 51 -2.31 -3.99 7.93
C LEU A 51 -2.31 -3.17 9.22
N GLY A 52 -3.26 -2.25 9.34
CA GLY A 52 -3.42 -1.38 10.49
C GLY A 52 -2.53 -0.14 10.43
N ILE A 53 -1.24 -0.27 10.09
CA ILE A 53 -0.32 0.88 10.02
C ILE A 53 -0.64 1.80 8.85
N PHE A 54 -1.08 1.23 7.72
CA PHE A 54 -1.52 1.99 6.56
C PHE A 54 -2.75 2.84 6.91
N GLU A 55 -3.79 2.21 7.47
CA GLU A 55 -5.04 2.87 7.85
C GLU A 55 -4.80 3.90 8.96
N ALA A 56 -3.90 3.61 9.91
CA ALA A 56 -3.51 4.54 10.96
C ALA A 56 -2.83 5.79 10.38
N ALA A 57 -1.97 5.67 9.38
CA ALA A 57 -1.35 6.83 8.73
C ALA A 57 -2.37 7.70 7.99
N VAL A 58 -3.32 7.07 7.28
CA VAL A 58 -4.44 7.79 6.64
C VAL A 58 -5.28 8.54 7.68
N PHE A 59 -5.69 7.84 8.73
CA PHE A 59 -6.47 8.44 9.82
C PHE A 59 -5.71 9.57 10.50
N PHE A 60 -4.41 9.40 10.74
CA PHE A 60 -3.55 10.40 11.35
C PHE A 60 -3.54 11.69 10.53
N VAL A 61 -3.30 11.62 9.21
CA VAL A 61 -3.31 12.82 8.36
C VAL A 61 -4.66 13.52 8.39
N LEU A 62 -5.76 12.76 8.25
CA LEU A 62 -7.11 13.31 8.30
C LEU A 62 -7.43 13.93 9.67
N ALA A 63 -6.93 13.37 10.76
CA ALA A 63 -7.04 13.96 12.09
C ALA A 63 -6.28 15.28 12.19
N GLN A 64 -5.05 15.35 11.65
CA GLN A 64 -4.24 16.57 11.67
C GLN A 64 -4.86 17.71 10.83
N VAL A 65 -5.53 17.39 9.72
CA VAL A 65 -6.24 18.39 8.91
C VAL A 65 -7.67 18.68 9.38
N GLY A 66 -8.04 18.20 10.58
CA GLY A 66 -9.34 18.48 11.22
C GLY A 66 -10.54 17.77 10.59
N GLN A 67 -10.29 16.78 9.74
CA GLN A 67 -11.31 16.10 8.95
C GLN A 67 -12.05 15.00 9.73
N THR A 68 -11.51 14.53 10.85
CA THR A 68 -12.16 13.51 11.70
C THR A 68 -13.43 13.97 12.40
N ALA A 69 -13.61 15.28 12.60
CA ALA A 69 -14.84 15.84 13.15
C ALA A 69 -15.92 16.07 12.07
N VAL A 70 -15.48 16.27 10.83
CA VAL A 70 -16.36 16.56 9.67
C VAL A 70 -16.83 15.27 9.02
N LEU A 71 -15.93 14.30 8.89
CA LEU A 71 -16.16 13.00 8.30
C LEU A 71 -16.44 11.96 9.38
N GLY A 72 -17.47 11.15 9.17
CA GLY A 72 -17.76 10.02 10.06
C GLY A 72 -16.61 9.00 10.04
N THR A 73 -16.31 8.41 11.20
CA THR A 73 -15.26 7.38 11.33
C THR A 73 -15.44 6.22 10.34
N ALA A 74 -16.69 5.81 10.08
CA ALA A 74 -16.99 4.78 9.10
C ALA A 74 -16.50 5.16 7.69
N VAL A 75 -16.71 6.41 7.26
CA VAL A 75 -16.28 6.90 5.94
C VAL A 75 -14.75 6.90 5.85
N ILE A 76 -14.07 7.39 6.89
CA ILE A 76 -12.61 7.44 6.94
C ILE A 76 -12.00 6.03 6.83
N ILE A 77 -12.55 5.08 7.60
CA ILE A 77 -12.08 3.69 7.59
C ILE A 77 -12.37 3.04 6.23
N SER A 78 -13.57 3.23 5.66
CA SER A 78 -13.91 2.70 4.35
C SER A 78 -12.98 3.23 3.26
N TYR A 79 -12.70 4.53 3.26
CA TYR A 79 -11.72 5.13 2.36
C TYR A 79 -10.33 4.51 2.53
N ALA A 80 -9.84 4.42 3.77
CA ALA A 80 -8.51 3.88 4.06
C ALA A 80 -8.35 2.42 3.62
N ILE A 81 -9.36 1.58 3.88
CA ILE A 81 -9.36 0.16 3.47
C ILE A 81 -9.36 0.02 1.95
N ILE A 82 -10.22 0.76 1.24
CA ILE A 82 -10.25 0.68 -0.22
C ILE A 82 -8.96 1.21 -0.83
N PHE A 83 -8.40 2.29 -0.27
CA PHE A 83 -7.11 2.79 -0.70
C PHE A 83 -5.99 1.75 -0.51
N HIS A 84 -5.93 1.11 0.66
CA HIS A 84 -4.98 0.05 0.94
C HIS A 84 -5.16 -1.14 0.00
N LEU A 85 -6.40 -1.55 -0.26
CA LEU A 85 -6.69 -2.65 -1.17
C LEU A 85 -6.23 -2.34 -2.60
N CYS A 86 -6.45 -1.11 -3.08
CA CYS A 86 -6.00 -0.65 -4.39
C CYS A 86 -4.47 -0.66 -4.53
N THR A 87 -3.71 -0.46 -3.43
CA THR A 87 -2.24 -0.48 -3.45
C THR A 87 -1.68 -1.89 -3.25
N LEU A 88 -2.36 -2.72 -2.46
CA LEU A 88 -1.93 -4.07 -2.12
C LEU A 88 -2.28 -5.10 -3.21
N LEU A 89 -3.49 -5.05 -3.79
CA LEU A 89 -3.93 -6.05 -4.77
C LEU A 89 -3.02 -6.17 -6.00
N PRO A 90 -2.57 -5.08 -6.65
CA PRO A 90 -1.66 -5.21 -7.80
C PRO A 90 -0.37 -5.93 -7.42
N LYS A 91 0.18 -5.65 -6.23
CA LYS A 91 1.39 -6.30 -5.71
C LYS A 91 1.15 -7.81 -5.51
N LEU A 92 0.02 -8.18 -4.90
CA LEU A 92 -0.37 -9.58 -4.68
C LEU A 92 -0.63 -10.33 -5.99
N VAL A 93 -1.31 -9.71 -6.95
CA VAL A 93 -1.59 -10.31 -8.26
C VAL A 93 -0.29 -10.57 -9.02
N LEU A 94 0.60 -9.57 -9.10
CA LEU A 94 1.89 -9.73 -9.79
C LEU A 94 2.77 -10.78 -9.10
N GLY A 95 2.85 -10.76 -7.77
CA GLY A 95 3.58 -11.77 -7.01
C GLY A 95 3.01 -13.18 -7.18
N GLY A 96 1.69 -13.32 -7.15
CA GLY A 96 1.00 -14.58 -7.36
C GLY A 96 1.20 -15.14 -8.77
N LEU A 97 1.09 -14.29 -9.80
CA LEU A 97 1.37 -14.69 -11.19
C LEU A 97 2.81 -15.16 -11.37
N ALA A 98 3.78 -14.44 -10.78
CA ALA A 98 5.17 -14.86 -10.80
C ALA A 98 5.39 -16.21 -10.11
N ALA A 99 4.78 -16.43 -8.94
CA ALA A 99 4.90 -17.69 -8.20
C ALA A 99 4.30 -18.88 -8.96
N VAL A 100 3.20 -18.67 -9.68
CA VAL A 100 2.58 -19.70 -10.54
C VAL A 100 3.47 -20.02 -11.73
N GLN A 101 4.07 -19.01 -12.38
CA GLN A 101 4.94 -19.22 -13.54
C GLN A 101 6.24 -19.96 -13.20
N THR A 102 6.77 -19.77 -11.98
CA THR A 102 8.05 -20.38 -11.57
C THR A 102 7.92 -21.78 -11.00
N ASN A 103 6.73 -22.39 -10.98
CA ASN A 103 6.45 -23.67 -10.30
C ASN A 103 7.04 -23.70 -8.89
N TRP A 104 6.86 -22.62 -8.12
CA TRP A 104 7.40 -22.51 -6.77
C TRP A 104 6.98 -23.75 -5.96
N SER A 105 7.93 -24.65 -5.72
CA SER A 105 7.73 -25.86 -4.93
C SER A 105 8.41 -25.69 -3.59
N TRP A 106 7.62 -25.80 -2.51
CA TRP A 106 8.12 -25.86 -1.15
C TRP A 106 9.11 -27.02 -0.92
N GLN A 107 9.18 -28.00 -1.84
CA GLN A 107 10.15 -29.08 -1.81
C GLN A 107 11.59 -28.60 -2.07
N GLN A 108 11.78 -27.55 -2.88
CA GLN A 108 13.11 -26.97 -3.15
C GLN A 108 13.73 -26.29 -1.92
N LEU A 109 12.93 -25.89 -0.94
CA LEU A 109 13.40 -25.31 0.32
C LEU A 109 13.79 -26.37 1.35
N ASN A 110 13.37 -27.63 1.15
CA ASN A 110 13.65 -28.76 2.03
C ASN A 110 14.77 -29.66 1.49
N GLU A 111 15.33 -29.39 0.31
CA GLU A 111 16.55 -30.05 -0.13
C GLU A 111 17.67 -29.64 0.82
N PRO A 112 18.23 -30.58 1.61
CA PRO A 112 19.42 -30.28 2.39
C PRO A 112 20.50 -29.84 1.40
N THR A 113 21.14 -28.72 1.67
CA THR A 113 22.36 -28.31 0.96
C THR A 113 23.45 -29.36 1.21
N ASP A 114 23.38 -30.50 0.51
CA ASP A 114 24.45 -31.47 0.49
C ASP A 114 25.53 -30.94 -0.45
N ARG A 115 26.35 -30.05 0.11
CA ARG A 115 27.70 -29.85 -0.39
C ARG A 115 28.59 -30.90 0.24
N SER A 116 28.52 -32.13 -0.26
CA SER A 116 29.61 -33.07 -0.11
C SER A 116 29.89 -33.77 -1.44
N SER A 117 31.17 -33.71 -1.83
CA SER A 117 31.78 -34.23 -3.06
C SER A 117 31.42 -33.47 -4.36
N THR A 118 32.37 -32.84 -5.05
CA THR A 118 33.60 -33.44 -5.57
C THR A 118 34.82 -32.54 -5.48
N PHE A 119 35.94 -33.18 -5.13
CA PHE A 119 37.32 -32.77 -5.39
C PHE A 119 37.57 -32.35 -6.85
#